data_AF-A0A0W0CEE7-F1
#
_entry.id   AF-A0A0W0CEE7-F1
#
_cell.length_a   1.000
_cell.length_b   1.000
_cell.length_c   1.000
_cell.angle_alpha   90.00
_cell.angle_beta   90.00
_cell.angle_gamma   90.00
#
_symmetry.space_group_name_H-M   'P 1'
#
loop_
_entity.id
_entity.type
_entity.pdbx_description
1 polymer ?
#
loop_
_entity_poly.entity_id
_entity_poly.type
_entity_poly.pdbx_seq_one_letter_code
_entity_poly.pdbx_strand_id
1 'polypeptide(L)'
;MKSTHQKGQKFCVNNVCSSKMRKKQLSSTWIFYIIQLCYHLSLATSQAVVQSNTIVYGNNPPEYDNGYIVLGGAYLAFQDMTTVAMYDTVKVQKGGALYYLNNGLDGFNIISENHILGFFNFENNGTVVVDDRNSTTAGTWKIDNHLFSSSSFINTGSMMFTSSHGDTIEIGSEAVTNTGYIYSKGVSANMPQIFKIGNLANPWYNTGTICLANTSFDLENPIHGGGCITVGENSKFDIGGIDVQQQTVYLSDSTSVLKVTHGQDVRVYGLGNGNGFLTPLLAFESFKYDALTGILHATIGFGDVLHISANIGKGYNSSLFEVVETFEFQGTKYTNYNYLRYNGKPPQKAPDICQPCVEVPSYTFE
;
A
#
# COMPACT_ATOMS: atom_id res chain seq x y z
N MET A 1 28.64 -46.97 43.86
CA MET A 1 28.41 -45.61 44.41
C MET A 1 26.97 -45.51 44.89
N LYS A 2 26.79 -44.96 46.10
CA LYS A 2 25.62 -45.06 46.99
C LYS A 2 24.40 -44.28 46.48
N SER A 3 23.20 -44.80 46.72
CA SER A 3 22.17 -44.09 47.49
C SER A 3 21.05 -45.05 47.92
N THR A 4 20.67 -44.93 49.18
CA THR A 4 19.99 -45.91 50.03
C THR A 4 18.48 -45.65 50.08
N HIS A 5 17.68 -46.72 50.00
CA HIS A 5 16.28 -46.73 50.43
C HIS A 5 16.19 -46.51 51.95
N GLN A 6 15.32 -45.60 52.40
CA GLN A 6 14.76 -45.65 53.75
C GLN A 6 13.24 -45.38 53.74
N LYS A 7 12.53 -46.29 54.40
CA LYS A 7 11.08 -46.32 54.64
C LYS A 7 10.66 -45.18 55.56
N GLY A 8 9.55 -44.50 55.24
CA GLY A 8 8.88 -43.59 56.17
C GLY A 8 8.24 -44.35 57.32
N GLN A 9 8.66 -44.03 58.55
CA GLN A 9 7.99 -44.44 59.80
C GLN A 9 6.71 -43.61 60.00
N LYS A 10 5.61 -44.28 60.36
CA LYS A 10 4.44 -43.66 60.99
C LYS A 10 4.66 -43.63 62.49
N PHE A 11 4.65 -42.43 63.09
CA PHE A 11 4.53 -42.27 64.54
C PHE A 11 3.06 -42.07 64.89
N CYS A 12 2.55 -42.89 65.81
CA CYS A 12 1.24 -42.73 66.43
C CYS A 12 1.46 -42.65 67.94
N VAL A 13 0.94 -41.59 68.57
CA VAL A 13 0.83 -41.48 70.03
C VAL A 13 -0.60 -41.03 70.34
N ASN A 14 -1.28 -41.80 71.18
CA ASN A 14 -2.62 -41.55 71.74
C ASN A 14 -3.76 -41.27 70.75
N ASN A 15 -4.09 -42.23 69.88
CA ASN A 15 -5.40 -42.39 69.21
C ASN A 15 -6.10 -41.13 68.63
N VAL A 16 -5.36 -40.10 68.24
CA VAL A 16 -5.88 -38.96 67.49
C VAL A 16 -5.11 -38.80 66.19
N CYS A 17 -5.69 -39.32 65.10
CA CYS A 17 -5.24 -39.02 63.75
C CYS A 17 -5.76 -37.64 63.36
N SER A 18 -4.94 -36.60 63.56
CA SER A 18 -5.18 -35.29 62.92
C SER A 18 -4.75 -35.36 61.46
N SER A 19 -5.71 -35.29 60.53
CA SER A 19 -5.38 -35.05 59.12
C SER A 19 -4.87 -33.63 58.97
N LYS A 20 -3.55 -33.47 58.89
CA LYS A 20 -2.94 -32.21 58.48
C LYS A 20 -3.40 -31.94 57.04
N MET A 21 -4.45 -31.13 56.85
CA MET A 21 -4.76 -30.57 55.55
C MET A 21 -3.53 -29.79 55.09
N ARG A 22 -2.82 -30.33 54.09
CA ARG A 22 -1.82 -29.56 53.36
C ARG A 22 -2.55 -28.40 52.71
N LYS A 23 -2.41 -27.19 53.27
CA LYS A 23 -2.57 -25.97 52.47
C LYS A 23 -1.62 -26.12 51.29
N LYS A 24 -2.15 -26.42 50.09
CA LYS A 24 -1.39 -26.33 48.85
C LYS A 24 -0.99 -24.87 48.73
N GLN A 25 0.21 -24.56 49.19
CA GLN A 25 0.85 -23.29 48.96
C GLN A 25 1.02 -23.22 47.44
N LEU A 26 0.25 -22.36 46.77
CA LEU A 26 0.45 -22.08 45.35
C LEU A 26 1.93 -21.76 45.17
N SER A 27 2.61 -22.50 44.28
CA SER A 27 4.03 -22.26 44.06
C SER A 27 4.20 -20.85 43.51
N SER A 28 5.31 -20.19 43.91
CA SER A 28 5.68 -18.83 43.49
C SER A 28 5.49 -18.58 41.98
N THR A 29 5.72 -19.61 41.15
CA THR A 29 5.47 -19.60 39.70
C THR A 29 4.01 -19.37 39.32
N TRP A 30 3.03 -19.95 40.01
CA TRP A 30 1.60 -19.72 39.71
C TRP A 30 1.16 -18.30 40.10
N ILE A 31 1.72 -17.76 41.17
CA ILE A 31 1.47 -16.37 41.57
C ILE A 31 2.09 -15.42 40.52
N PHE A 32 3.28 -15.74 39.99
CA PHE A 32 3.87 -14.99 38.88
C PHE A 32 3.00 -15.02 37.62
N TYR A 33 2.50 -16.20 37.20
CA TYR A 33 1.60 -16.30 36.06
C TYR A 33 0.27 -15.57 36.26
N ILE A 34 -0.30 -15.59 37.47
CA ILE A 34 -1.52 -14.85 37.80
C ILE A 34 -1.25 -13.34 37.83
N ILE A 35 -0.12 -12.88 38.37
CA ILE A 35 0.26 -11.47 38.34
C ILE A 35 0.50 -11.01 36.90
N GLN A 36 1.17 -11.80 36.07
CA GLN A 36 1.33 -11.52 34.64
C GLN A 36 -0.03 -11.46 33.95
N LEU A 37 -0.89 -12.47 34.14
CA LEU A 37 -2.24 -12.51 33.57
C LEU A 37 -3.09 -11.33 34.05
N CYS A 38 -3.02 -10.93 35.32
CA CYS A 38 -3.73 -9.78 35.86
C CYS A 38 -3.15 -8.44 35.37
N TYR A 39 -1.84 -8.33 35.16
CA TYR A 39 -1.18 -7.17 34.56
C TYR A 39 -1.60 -7.03 33.08
N HIS A 40 -1.78 -8.14 32.38
CA HIS A 40 -2.28 -8.19 31.01
C HIS A 40 -3.79 -7.95 30.91
N LEU A 41 -4.59 -8.45 31.86
CA LEU A 41 -6.03 -8.15 31.97
C LEU A 41 -6.29 -6.68 32.36
N SER A 42 -5.34 -6.02 33.04
CA SER A 42 -5.41 -4.59 33.34
C SER A 42 -4.99 -3.67 32.19
N LEU A 43 -4.49 -4.22 31.07
CA LEU A 43 -4.08 -3.48 29.87
C LEU A 43 -5.08 -3.64 28.71
N ALA A 44 -6.32 -4.04 28.99
CA ALA A 44 -7.42 -3.86 28.03
C ALA A 44 -7.78 -2.36 27.95
N THR A 45 -6.86 -1.56 27.42
CA THR A 45 -7.11 -0.17 27.04
C THR A 45 -8.03 -0.18 25.81
N SER A 46 -9.16 0.49 25.91
CA SER A 46 -10.10 0.59 24.79
C SER A 46 -9.49 1.41 23.66
N GLN A 47 -9.68 0.95 22.43
CA GLN A 47 -9.37 1.70 21.21
C GLN A 47 -9.96 3.12 21.27
N ALA A 48 -9.22 4.12 20.79
CA ALA A 48 -9.70 5.49 20.77
C ALA A 48 -10.87 5.64 19.79
N VAL A 49 -11.96 6.30 20.20
CA VAL A 49 -13.12 6.58 19.35
C VAL A 49 -13.29 8.09 19.24
N VAL A 50 -13.05 8.62 18.04
CA VAL A 50 -13.14 10.05 17.74
C VAL A 50 -14.55 10.39 17.26
N GLN A 51 -15.31 11.07 18.12
CA GLN A 51 -16.71 11.44 17.90
C GLN A 51 -16.90 12.93 17.57
N SER A 52 -15.84 13.73 17.75
CA SER A 52 -15.81 15.16 17.46
C SER A 52 -14.48 15.51 16.79
N ASN A 53 -14.47 16.61 16.05
CA ASN A 53 -13.26 17.17 15.46
C ASN A 53 -12.14 17.27 16.49
N THR A 54 -11.03 16.61 16.21
CA THR A 54 -9.91 16.45 17.14
C THR A 54 -8.61 16.71 16.40
N ILE A 55 -7.77 17.57 16.98
CA ILE A 55 -6.41 17.85 16.50
C ILE A 55 -5.46 17.38 17.58
N VAL A 56 -4.43 16.65 17.17
CA VAL A 56 -3.42 16.08 18.04
C VAL A 56 -2.06 16.53 17.56
N TYR A 57 -1.22 16.90 18.52
CA TYR A 57 0.15 17.34 18.29
C TYR A 57 1.12 16.41 19.03
N GLY A 58 2.35 16.38 18.53
CA GLY A 58 3.42 15.57 19.11
C GLY A 58 3.43 14.13 18.58
N ASN A 59 4.63 13.58 18.49
CA ASN A 59 4.88 12.25 17.96
C ASN A 59 4.32 11.15 18.89
N ASN A 60 3.62 10.17 18.31
CA ASN A 60 3.07 8.99 19.00
C ASN A 60 2.28 9.32 20.28
N PRO A 61 1.15 10.04 20.15
CA PRO A 61 0.28 10.34 21.28
C PRO A 61 -0.26 9.05 21.92
N PRO A 62 -0.03 8.79 23.23
CA PRO A 62 -0.32 7.50 23.86
C PRO A 62 -1.79 7.06 23.81
N GLU A 63 -2.70 8.01 23.66
CA GLU A 63 -4.14 7.78 23.53
C GLU A 63 -4.49 6.90 22.32
N TYR A 64 -3.62 6.86 21.31
CA TYR A 64 -3.82 6.19 20.02
C TYR A 64 -3.00 4.90 19.88
N ASP A 65 -2.27 4.51 20.94
CA ASP A 65 -1.40 3.33 20.91
C ASP A 65 -2.17 2.03 20.68
N ASN A 66 -3.47 1.96 20.92
CA ASN A 66 -4.30 0.75 20.65
C ASN A 66 -5.17 0.89 19.39
N GLY A 67 -4.77 1.77 18.47
CA GLY A 67 -5.54 2.10 17.28
C GLY A 67 -6.67 3.09 17.54
N TYR A 68 -7.38 3.44 16.47
CA TYR A 68 -8.43 4.47 16.51
C TYR A 68 -9.53 4.27 15.47
N ILE A 69 -10.73 4.70 15.85
CA ILE A 69 -11.91 4.76 15.00
C ILE A 69 -12.37 6.23 14.90
N VAL A 70 -12.41 6.76 13.69
CA VAL A 70 -13.02 8.07 13.39
C VAL A 70 -14.46 7.86 12.93
N LEU A 71 -15.42 8.41 13.67
CA LEU A 71 -16.85 8.31 13.34
C LEU A 71 -17.26 9.28 12.23
N GLY A 72 -18.40 9.00 11.59
CA GLY A 72 -19.00 9.89 10.61
C GLY A 72 -19.32 11.27 11.20
N GLY A 73 -18.94 12.34 10.50
CA GLY A 73 -19.14 13.73 10.93
C GLY A 73 -18.05 14.29 11.83
N ALA A 74 -17.00 13.52 12.14
CA ALA A 74 -15.83 13.96 12.87
C ALA A 74 -14.57 13.85 12.02
N TYR A 75 -13.52 14.59 12.40
CA TYR A 75 -12.16 14.34 11.92
C TYR A 75 -11.17 14.11 13.06
N LEU A 76 -10.12 13.35 12.74
CA LEU A 76 -8.90 13.27 13.52
C LEU A 76 -7.74 13.81 12.68
N ALA A 77 -7.06 14.84 13.16
CA ALA A 77 -5.89 15.42 12.52
C ALA A 77 -4.67 15.24 13.42
N PHE A 78 -3.73 14.42 12.96
CA PHE A 78 -2.38 14.30 13.46
C PHE A 78 -1.53 15.39 12.81
N GLN A 79 -1.37 16.53 13.49
CA GLN A 79 -0.75 17.72 12.93
C GLN A 79 0.67 17.95 13.47
N ASP A 80 1.56 18.36 12.58
CA ASP A 80 2.95 18.73 12.87
C ASP A 80 3.70 17.59 13.58
N MET A 81 3.70 16.42 12.95
CA MET A 81 4.38 15.24 13.47
C MET A 81 5.05 14.42 12.38
N THR A 82 5.96 13.55 12.81
CA THR A 82 6.70 12.65 11.93
C THR A 82 6.34 11.20 12.19
N THR A 83 5.82 10.85 13.37
CA THR A 83 5.43 9.47 13.69
C THR A 83 4.04 9.42 14.32
N VAL A 84 3.24 8.45 13.89
CA VAL A 84 1.95 8.12 14.48
C VAL A 84 1.86 6.63 14.72
N ALA A 85 1.43 6.29 15.93
CA ALA A 85 1.07 4.94 16.31
C ALA A 85 -0.04 4.42 15.37
N MET A 86 0.22 3.36 14.60
CA MET A 86 -0.76 2.70 13.75
C MET A 86 -0.89 1.24 14.20
N TYR A 87 -1.58 1.03 15.32
CA TYR A 87 -1.68 -0.29 15.95
C TYR A 87 -3.05 -0.91 15.76
N ASP A 88 -3.07 -2.25 15.71
CA ASP A 88 -4.22 -3.16 15.73
C ASP A 88 -5.34 -2.82 14.73
N THR A 89 -6.07 -1.74 14.92
CA THR A 89 -7.09 -1.28 13.97
C THR A 89 -7.07 0.23 13.80
N VAL A 90 -7.01 0.67 12.54
CA VAL A 90 -7.30 2.05 12.12
C VAL A 90 -8.55 2.03 11.25
N LYS A 91 -9.59 2.73 11.68
CA LYS A 91 -10.88 2.75 10.99
C LYS A 91 -11.41 4.15 10.79
N VAL A 92 -11.77 4.49 9.55
CA VAL A 92 -12.44 5.74 9.21
C VAL A 92 -13.83 5.40 8.66
N GLN A 93 -14.87 5.78 9.39
CA GLN A 93 -16.25 5.54 8.96
C GLN A 93 -16.67 6.49 7.85
N LYS A 94 -17.77 6.13 7.17
CA LYS A 94 -18.35 6.97 6.14
C LYS A 94 -18.68 8.36 6.68
N GLY A 95 -18.17 9.39 5.99
CA GLY A 95 -18.32 10.80 6.39
C GLY A 95 -17.37 11.24 7.51
N GLY A 96 -16.50 10.36 8.01
CA GLY A 96 -15.38 10.72 8.88
C GLY A 96 -14.12 11.02 8.08
N ALA A 97 -13.15 11.69 8.69
CA ALA A 97 -11.88 12.01 8.03
C ALA A 97 -10.67 11.86 8.95
N LEU A 98 -9.56 11.38 8.39
CA LEU A 98 -8.29 11.18 9.07
C LEU A 98 -7.18 11.90 8.30
N TYR A 99 -6.43 12.73 9.00
CA TYR A 99 -5.37 13.54 8.42
C TYR A 99 -4.05 13.26 9.15
N TYR A 100 -3.01 12.93 8.41
CA TYR A 100 -1.62 12.96 8.86
C TYR A 100 -0.96 14.14 8.15
N LEU A 101 -0.61 15.18 8.88
CA LEU A 101 -0.11 16.44 8.32
C LEU A 101 1.28 16.74 8.86
N ASN A 102 2.23 16.94 7.94
CA ASN A 102 3.58 17.38 8.26
C ASN A 102 3.83 18.75 7.64
N ASN A 103 4.25 19.71 8.47
CA ASN A 103 4.52 21.07 8.06
C ASN A 103 5.94 21.50 8.43
N GLY A 104 6.91 21.12 7.59
CA GLY A 104 8.30 21.55 7.75
C GLY A 104 9.14 20.71 8.71
N LEU A 105 8.69 19.51 9.08
CA LEU A 105 9.48 18.54 9.85
C LEU A 105 10.17 17.55 8.90
N ASP A 106 10.99 16.65 9.46
CA ASP A 106 11.49 15.48 8.72
C ASP A 106 10.33 14.63 8.19
N GLY A 107 10.54 13.90 7.09
CA GLY A 107 9.50 13.10 6.47
C GLY A 107 8.88 12.08 7.43
N PHE A 108 7.65 11.66 7.13
CA PHE A 108 6.94 10.70 7.97
C PHE A 108 7.73 9.41 8.19
N ASN A 109 7.51 8.77 9.33
CA ASN A 109 7.87 7.39 9.60
C ASN A 109 6.68 6.74 10.32
N ILE A 110 5.60 6.53 9.56
CA ILE A 110 4.35 5.94 10.03
C ILE A 110 4.31 4.50 9.53
N ILE A 111 4.43 3.54 10.44
CA ILE A 111 4.46 2.12 10.13
C ILE A 111 3.40 1.43 10.98
N SER A 112 2.60 0.53 10.38
CA SER A 112 1.66 -0.27 11.15
C SER A 112 2.39 -1.25 12.06
N GLU A 113 1.91 -1.39 13.28
CA GLU A 113 2.39 -2.35 14.25
C GLU A 113 1.22 -3.11 14.90
N ASN A 114 1.50 -4.14 15.68
CA ASN A 114 0.51 -4.91 16.43
C ASN A 114 1.10 -5.33 17.78
N HIS A 115 0.32 -5.17 18.86
CA HIS A 115 0.84 -5.39 20.22
C HIS A 115 1.11 -6.86 20.57
N ILE A 116 0.48 -7.81 19.87
CA ILE A 116 0.54 -9.26 20.13
C ILE A 116 0.51 -10.00 18.77
N LEU A 117 0.95 -11.27 18.69
CA LEU A 117 0.57 -12.22 17.62
C LEU A 117 -0.88 -11.97 17.20
N GLY A 118 -1.09 -11.30 16.08
CA GLY A 118 -2.33 -10.55 15.87
C GLY A 118 -2.48 -10.04 14.46
N PHE A 119 -3.62 -9.38 14.25
CA PHE A 119 -4.07 -8.93 12.94
C PHE A 119 -4.11 -7.41 12.96
N PHE A 120 -3.35 -6.75 12.09
CA PHE A 120 -3.51 -5.31 11.85
C PHE A 120 -4.59 -5.08 10.78
N ASN A 121 -5.53 -4.18 11.02
CA ASN A 121 -6.61 -3.89 10.09
C ASN A 121 -6.75 -2.40 9.81
N PHE A 122 -6.61 -2.03 8.53
CA PHE A 122 -6.89 -0.69 8.04
C PHE A 122 -8.19 -0.68 7.24
N GLU A 123 -9.19 0.06 7.72
CA GLU A 123 -10.49 0.22 7.07
C GLU A 123 -10.80 1.69 6.80
N ASN A 124 -10.84 2.09 5.53
CA ASN A 124 -11.27 3.42 5.13
C ASN A 124 -12.58 3.38 4.33
N ASN A 125 -13.64 3.96 4.91
CA ASN A 125 -14.92 4.24 4.24
C ASN A 125 -15.20 5.76 4.14
N GLY A 126 -14.27 6.60 4.61
CA GLY A 126 -14.37 8.06 4.63
C GLY A 126 -13.24 8.69 3.81
N THR A 127 -12.55 9.66 4.39
CA THR A 127 -11.41 10.34 3.77
C THR A 127 -10.15 10.13 4.61
N VAL A 128 -9.06 9.69 3.99
CA VAL A 128 -7.73 9.68 4.60
C VAL A 128 -6.80 10.53 3.76
N VAL A 129 -6.07 11.43 4.41
CA VAL A 129 -5.05 12.26 3.77
C VAL A 129 -3.74 12.09 4.53
N VAL A 130 -2.69 11.71 3.81
CA VAL A 130 -1.31 11.70 4.29
C VAL A 130 -0.60 12.80 3.52
N ASP A 131 -0.37 13.93 4.19
CA ASP A 131 0.19 15.12 3.60
C ASP A 131 1.59 15.41 4.13
N ASP A 132 2.59 14.96 3.39
CA ASP A 132 4.01 15.21 3.67
C ASP A 132 4.62 16.22 2.69
N ARG A 133 3.80 17.03 2.00
CA ARG A 133 4.26 17.92 0.92
C ARG A 133 5.23 19.01 1.36
N ASN A 134 5.28 19.28 2.66
CA ASN A 134 6.15 20.30 3.27
C ASN A 134 7.30 19.70 4.10
N SER A 135 7.53 18.39 4.08
CA SER A 135 8.63 17.79 4.86
C SER A 135 10.01 18.15 4.29
N THR A 136 11.06 18.02 5.10
CA THR A 136 12.46 18.37 4.77
C THR A 136 13.27 17.18 4.23
N THR A 137 12.76 15.97 4.40
CA THR A 137 13.40 14.71 4.03
C THR A 137 12.35 13.71 3.53
N ALA A 138 12.80 12.64 2.84
CA ALA A 138 11.90 11.61 2.34
C ALA A 138 11.22 10.85 3.49
N GLY A 139 9.90 10.72 3.42
CA GLY A 139 9.08 10.01 4.38
C GLY A 139 8.76 8.57 3.99
N THR A 140 8.10 7.87 4.91
CA THR A 140 7.51 6.55 4.74
C THR A 140 6.17 6.47 5.45
N TRP A 141 5.17 6.01 4.72
CA TRP A 141 3.91 5.51 5.27
C TRP A 141 3.74 4.06 4.83
N LYS A 142 3.65 3.15 5.79
CA LYS A 142 3.69 1.72 5.51
C LYS A 142 2.66 0.95 6.32
N ILE A 143 1.86 0.14 5.65
CA ILE A 143 1.20 -1.00 6.29
C ILE A 143 2.07 -2.22 6.05
N ASP A 144 2.73 -2.68 7.10
CA ASP A 144 3.62 -3.83 7.07
C ASP A 144 2.86 -5.14 7.29
N ASN A 145 3.47 -6.22 6.81
CA ASN A 145 3.12 -7.57 7.21
C ASN A 145 4.33 -8.18 7.92
N HIS A 146 4.24 -8.43 9.21
CA HIS A 146 5.36 -9.02 9.95
C HIS A 146 5.28 -10.54 9.95
N LEU A 147 6.42 -11.22 10.09
CA LEU A 147 6.57 -12.68 9.99
C LEU A 147 5.60 -13.53 10.85
N PHE A 148 5.01 -12.94 11.90
CA PHE A 148 4.07 -13.60 12.81
C PHE A 148 2.76 -12.83 13.01
N SER A 149 2.50 -11.84 12.16
CA SER A 149 1.24 -11.11 12.11
C SER A 149 0.68 -11.17 10.70
N SER A 150 -0.59 -10.83 10.56
CA SER A 150 -1.19 -10.63 9.24
C SER A 150 -1.83 -9.25 9.22
N SER A 151 -1.90 -8.64 8.05
CA SER A 151 -2.56 -7.35 7.89
C SER A 151 -3.57 -7.32 6.77
N SER A 152 -4.64 -6.55 6.97
CA SER A 152 -5.67 -6.28 5.97
C SER A 152 -5.79 -4.79 5.71
N PHE A 153 -6.01 -4.46 4.44
CA PHE A 153 -6.28 -3.13 3.95
C PHE A 153 -7.57 -3.13 3.13
N ILE A 154 -8.54 -2.33 3.55
CA ILE A 154 -9.81 -2.13 2.86
C ILE A 154 -10.03 -0.63 2.65
N ASN A 155 -10.11 -0.21 1.39
CA ASN A 155 -10.46 1.15 1.02
C ASN A 155 -11.73 1.17 0.15
N THR A 156 -12.82 1.72 0.68
CA THR A 156 -14.05 2.05 -0.06
C THR A 156 -14.29 3.56 -0.15
N GLY A 157 -13.54 4.35 0.63
CA GLY A 157 -13.55 5.80 0.62
C GLY A 157 -12.49 6.41 -0.30
N SER A 158 -11.93 7.55 0.12
CA SER A 158 -10.86 8.25 -0.60
C SER A 158 -9.59 8.26 0.24
N MET A 159 -8.46 7.89 -0.38
CA MET A 159 -7.12 8.06 0.19
C MET A 159 -6.28 8.95 -0.70
N MET A 160 -5.55 9.89 -0.11
CA MET A 160 -4.68 10.82 -0.81
C MET A 160 -3.32 10.87 -0.12
N PHE A 161 -2.26 10.70 -0.89
CA PHE A 161 -0.88 10.74 -0.43
C PHE A 161 -0.14 11.85 -1.19
N THR A 162 0.50 12.75 -0.47
CA THR A 162 1.41 13.75 -1.02
C THR A 162 2.77 13.65 -0.35
N SER A 163 3.83 13.82 -1.13
CA SER A 163 5.21 13.80 -0.65
C SER A 163 5.95 15.08 -1.03
N SER A 164 7.04 15.39 -0.35
CA SER A 164 7.98 16.47 -0.70
C SER A 164 9.31 15.96 -1.29
N HIS A 165 9.74 14.74 -0.93
CA HIS A 165 11.09 14.25 -1.20
C HIS A 165 11.11 12.80 -1.72
N GLY A 166 10.09 12.40 -2.49
CA GLY A 166 10.04 11.06 -3.08
C GLY A 166 9.72 9.96 -2.06
N ASP A 167 8.79 10.24 -1.15
CA ASP A 167 8.41 9.36 -0.05
C ASP A 167 7.97 7.97 -0.55
N THR A 168 8.09 6.99 0.34
CA THR A 168 7.59 5.64 0.08
C THR A 168 6.24 5.44 0.75
N ILE A 169 5.23 5.11 -0.04
CA ILE A 169 3.91 4.67 0.43
C ILE A 169 3.80 3.19 0.11
N GLU A 170 3.74 2.33 1.12
CA GLU A 170 3.74 0.88 0.96
C GLU A 170 2.51 0.25 1.63
N ILE A 171 1.71 -0.46 0.83
CA ILE A 171 0.60 -1.30 1.32
C ILE A 171 1.03 -2.76 1.15
N GLY A 172 1.72 -3.26 2.17
CA GLY A 172 2.27 -4.61 2.24
C GLY A 172 1.32 -5.65 2.86
N SER A 173 0.01 -5.38 2.89
CA SER A 173 -0.98 -6.24 3.53
C SER A 173 -1.24 -7.57 2.81
N GLU A 174 -1.56 -8.62 3.57
CA GLU A 174 -1.92 -9.95 3.01
C GLU A 174 -3.25 -9.95 2.29
N ALA A 175 -4.16 -9.07 2.69
CA ALA A 175 -5.44 -8.88 2.04
C ALA A 175 -5.60 -7.41 1.70
N VAL A 176 -5.60 -7.08 0.41
CA VAL A 176 -5.78 -5.71 -0.09
C VAL A 176 -7.03 -5.65 -0.94
N THR A 177 -7.99 -4.81 -0.56
CA THR A 177 -9.19 -4.51 -1.34
C THR A 177 -9.36 -3.00 -1.50
N ASN A 178 -9.41 -2.54 -2.74
CA ASN A 178 -9.75 -1.16 -3.08
C ASN A 178 -11.00 -1.15 -3.98
N THR A 179 -12.09 -0.58 -3.48
CA THR A 179 -13.29 -0.24 -4.27
C THR A 179 -13.50 1.27 -4.35
N GLY A 180 -12.69 2.05 -3.62
CA GLY A 180 -12.76 3.49 -3.55
C GLY A 180 -11.75 4.18 -4.47
N TYR A 181 -11.22 5.29 -4.00
CA TYR A 181 -10.26 6.13 -4.72
C TYR A 181 -8.95 6.19 -3.94
N ILE A 182 -7.82 6.03 -4.64
CA ILE A 182 -6.47 6.26 -4.11
C ILE A 182 -5.76 7.24 -5.04
N TYR A 183 -5.15 8.28 -4.49
CA TYR A 183 -4.28 9.17 -5.23
C TYR A 183 -2.90 9.24 -4.59
N SER A 184 -1.87 8.86 -5.35
CA SER A 184 -0.47 9.08 -4.99
C SER A 184 0.07 10.22 -5.84
N LYS A 185 0.59 11.26 -5.18
CA LYS A 185 1.18 12.43 -5.82
C LYS A 185 2.54 12.78 -5.23
N GLY A 186 3.59 12.58 -6.05
CA GLY A 186 4.92 13.09 -5.77
C GLY A 186 5.13 14.56 -6.12
N VAL A 187 6.35 15.05 -5.90
CA VAL A 187 6.73 16.44 -6.23
C VAL A 187 7.07 16.63 -7.69
N SER A 188 7.86 15.71 -8.24
CA SER A 188 8.40 15.86 -9.59
C SER A 188 8.88 14.54 -10.17
N ALA A 189 9.13 14.52 -11.49
CA ALA A 189 9.75 13.38 -12.16
C ALA A 189 11.10 12.95 -11.54
N ASN A 190 11.90 13.89 -11.02
CA ASN A 190 13.23 13.59 -10.48
C ASN A 190 13.21 13.11 -9.03
N MET A 191 12.11 13.34 -8.33
CA MET A 191 11.86 12.87 -6.96
C MET A 191 10.43 12.31 -6.92
N PRO A 192 10.17 11.22 -7.65
CA PRO A 192 8.84 10.66 -7.71
C PRO A 192 8.50 10.01 -6.38
N GLN A 193 7.23 10.10 -5.96
CA GLN A 193 6.75 9.27 -4.85
C GLN A 193 6.84 7.80 -5.27
N ILE A 194 7.26 6.93 -4.36
CA ILE A 194 7.28 5.49 -4.59
C ILE A 194 6.00 4.93 -3.97
N PHE A 195 5.09 4.45 -4.81
CA PHE A 195 3.90 3.76 -4.36
C PHE A 195 4.10 2.26 -4.57
N LYS A 196 3.92 1.47 -3.53
CA LYS A 196 4.08 0.03 -3.56
C LYS A 196 2.82 -0.63 -3.02
N ILE A 197 2.32 -1.60 -3.77
CA ILE A 197 1.27 -2.49 -3.27
C ILE A 197 1.67 -3.92 -3.53
N GLY A 198 1.56 -4.72 -2.48
CA GLY A 198 1.67 -6.16 -2.55
C GLY A 198 2.47 -6.73 -1.39
N ASN A 199 2.24 -8.02 -1.17
CA ASN A 199 3.15 -8.87 -0.46
C ASN A 199 3.09 -10.24 -1.13
N LEU A 200 4.18 -11.00 -1.13
CA LEU A 200 4.32 -12.23 -1.93
C LEU A 200 3.31 -13.37 -1.59
N ALA A 201 2.26 -13.12 -0.79
CA ALA A 201 1.30 -14.11 -0.32
C ALA A 201 0.02 -14.21 -1.18
N ASN A 202 -0.74 -13.13 -1.40
CA ASN A 202 -2.07 -13.20 -2.03
C ASN A 202 -2.26 -12.15 -3.14
N PRO A 203 -3.12 -12.45 -4.14
CA PRO A 203 -3.61 -11.43 -5.06
C PRO A 203 -4.42 -10.35 -4.35
N TRP A 204 -4.45 -9.17 -4.94
CA TRP A 204 -5.15 -7.99 -4.45
C TRP A 204 -6.33 -7.67 -5.35
N TYR A 205 -7.35 -7.04 -4.78
CA TYR A 205 -8.58 -6.73 -5.50
C TYR A 205 -8.74 -5.22 -5.64
N ASN A 206 -8.71 -4.74 -6.89
CA ASN A 206 -9.01 -3.36 -7.23
C ASN A 206 -10.22 -3.31 -8.17
N THR A 207 -11.31 -2.71 -7.70
CA THR A 207 -12.49 -2.32 -8.50
C THR A 207 -12.74 -0.82 -8.47
N GLY A 208 -11.90 -0.08 -7.74
CA GLY A 208 -11.91 1.38 -7.65
C GLY A 208 -10.98 2.04 -8.67
N THR A 209 -10.56 3.27 -8.35
CA THR A 209 -9.59 4.04 -9.15
C THR A 209 -8.32 4.31 -8.34
N ILE A 210 -7.16 4.12 -8.97
CA ILE A 210 -5.85 4.55 -8.48
C ILE A 210 -5.33 5.62 -9.44
N CYS A 211 -4.97 6.79 -8.92
CA CYS A 211 -4.39 7.90 -9.65
C CYS A 211 -2.92 8.09 -9.27
N LEU A 212 -2.09 8.40 -10.27
CA LEU A 212 -0.66 8.62 -10.11
C LEU A 212 -0.27 9.96 -10.73
N ALA A 213 0.48 10.78 -10.00
CA ALA A 213 1.12 12.00 -10.53
C ALA A 213 2.50 12.17 -9.92
N ASN A 214 3.55 12.29 -10.73
CA ASN A 214 4.93 12.22 -10.27
C ASN A 214 5.19 11.00 -9.37
N THR A 215 4.66 9.82 -9.74
CA THR A 215 4.72 8.59 -8.93
C THR A 215 5.32 7.43 -9.72
N SER A 216 6.21 6.66 -9.09
CA SER A 216 6.55 5.30 -9.50
C SER A 216 5.67 4.31 -8.75
N PHE A 217 4.76 3.65 -9.45
CA PHE A 217 3.96 2.58 -8.89
C PHE A 217 4.60 1.24 -9.19
N ASP A 218 5.18 0.62 -8.17
CA ASP A 218 5.75 -0.71 -8.22
C ASP A 218 4.74 -1.74 -7.71
N LEU A 219 4.49 -2.74 -8.55
CA LEU A 219 3.58 -3.82 -8.23
C LEU A 219 4.36 -5.10 -7.88
N GLU A 220 3.97 -5.78 -6.79
CA GLU A 220 4.57 -7.06 -6.40
C GLU A 220 3.69 -8.29 -6.69
N ASN A 221 2.37 -8.12 -6.87
CA ASN A 221 1.41 -9.23 -7.02
C ASN A 221 0.35 -8.99 -8.13
N PRO A 222 -0.25 -10.05 -8.70
CA PRO A 222 -1.35 -9.91 -9.67
C PRO A 222 -2.57 -9.18 -9.12
N ILE A 223 -3.12 -8.24 -9.91
CA ILE A 223 -4.35 -7.48 -9.56
C ILE A 223 -5.57 -8.17 -10.16
N HIS A 224 -6.59 -8.36 -9.34
CA HIS A 224 -7.91 -8.79 -9.77
C HIS A 224 -8.95 -7.68 -9.61
N GLY A 225 -10.06 -7.82 -10.33
CA GLY A 225 -11.14 -6.85 -10.36
C GLY A 225 -11.10 -5.94 -11.59
N GLY A 226 -12.22 -5.28 -11.87
CA GLY A 226 -12.41 -4.41 -13.04
C GLY A 226 -12.13 -2.93 -12.75
N GLY A 227 -11.14 -2.62 -11.91
CA GLY A 227 -10.78 -1.26 -11.53
C GLY A 227 -9.94 -0.53 -12.58
N CYS A 228 -9.54 0.69 -12.24
CA CYS A 228 -8.69 1.54 -13.07
C CYS A 228 -7.40 1.94 -12.36
N ILE A 229 -6.29 1.96 -13.12
CA ILE A 229 -5.05 2.66 -12.78
C ILE A 229 -4.83 3.78 -13.81
N THR A 230 -5.01 5.03 -13.39
CA THR A 230 -4.70 6.23 -14.18
C THR A 230 -3.25 6.62 -13.93
N VAL A 231 -2.42 6.45 -14.95
CA VAL A 231 -1.03 6.90 -14.96
C VAL A 231 -1.01 8.33 -15.49
N GLY A 232 -0.77 9.29 -14.61
CA GLY A 232 -0.76 10.71 -14.94
C GLY A 232 0.63 11.24 -15.32
N GLU A 233 0.82 12.53 -15.07
CA GLU A 233 2.06 13.24 -15.36
C GLU A 233 3.26 12.59 -14.65
N ASN A 234 4.38 12.49 -15.36
CA ASN A 234 5.68 12.00 -14.90
C ASN A 234 5.62 10.70 -14.08
N SER A 235 4.60 9.89 -14.35
CA SER A 235 4.28 8.70 -13.57
C SER A 235 4.57 7.46 -14.37
N LYS A 236 4.97 6.41 -13.66
CA LYS A 236 5.20 5.10 -14.21
C LYS A 236 4.39 4.08 -13.44
N PHE A 237 3.70 3.22 -14.16
CA PHE A 237 3.18 1.99 -13.60
C PHE A 237 4.08 0.85 -14.04
N ASP A 238 4.77 0.23 -13.09
CA ASP A 238 5.62 -0.93 -13.32
C ASP A 238 4.85 -2.20 -13.06
N ILE A 239 4.33 -2.79 -14.13
CA ILE A 239 3.65 -4.09 -14.05
C ILE A 239 4.63 -5.25 -14.15
N GLY A 240 5.93 -5.01 -14.34
CA GLY A 240 6.92 -6.09 -14.38
C GLY A 240 6.50 -7.22 -15.31
N GLY A 241 6.44 -8.46 -14.81
CA GLY A 241 5.88 -9.66 -15.45
C GLY A 241 4.49 -10.07 -14.92
N ILE A 242 3.79 -9.14 -14.27
CA ILE A 242 2.64 -9.41 -13.41
C ILE A 242 1.35 -9.26 -14.22
N ASP A 243 0.40 -10.16 -13.95
CA ASP A 243 -0.91 -10.14 -14.57
C ASP A 243 -1.76 -8.97 -14.05
N VAL A 244 -2.21 -8.15 -15.01
CA VAL A 244 -3.11 -7.00 -14.81
C VAL A 244 -4.29 -7.02 -15.79
N GLN A 245 -4.57 -8.15 -16.44
CA GLN A 245 -5.53 -8.27 -17.56
C GLN A 245 -6.95 -7.77 -17.24
N GLN A 246 -7.35 -7.88 -15.98
CA GLN A 246 -8.68 -7.48 -15.54
C GLN A 246 -8.80 -5.96 -15.32
N GLN A 247 -7.68 -5.28 -15.12
CA GLN A 247 -7.62 -3.84 -14.86
C GLN A 247 -7.67 -3.05 -16.16
N THR A 248 -8.14 -1.80 -16.05
CA THR A 248 -7.97 -0.79 -17.09
C THR A 248 -6.79 0.10 -16.72
N VAL A 249 -5.76 0.13 -17.57
CA VAL A 249 -4.67 1.11 -17.45
C VAL A 249 -4.99 2.30 -18.34
N TYR A 250 -4.99 3.52 -17.80
CA TYR A 250 -5.20 4.74 -18.56
C TYR A 250 -3.97 5.64 -18.50
N LEU A 251 -3.30 5.82 -19.63
CA LEU A 251 -2.20 6.77 -19.79
C LEU A 251 -2.79 8.16 -20.05
N SER A 252 -2.97 8.96 -19.00
CA SER A 252 -3.71 10.21 -19.09
C SER A 252 -2.87 11.41 -19.51
N ASP A 253 -1.54 11.31 -19.44
CA ASP A 253 -0.62 12.38 -19.80
C ASP A 253 0.40 11.95 -20.88
N SER A 254 0.99 12.92 -21.59
CA SER A 254 2.06 12.71 -22.58
C SER A 254 3.35 12.11 -22.00
N THR A 255 3.56 12.25 -20.70
CA THR A 255 4.73 11.76 -19.96
C THR A 255 4.48 10.45 -19.22
N SER A 256 3.28 9.88 -19.32
CA SER A 256 2.92 8.63 -18.66
C SER A 256 3.69 7.46 -19.24
N VAL A 257 4.14 6.53 -18.39
CA VAL A 257 4.89 5.36 -18.82
C VAL A 257 4.26 4.09 -18.26
N LEU A 258 3.99 3.11 -19.12
CA LEU A 258 3.72 1.74 -18.69
C LEU A 258 5.00 0.92 -18.86
N LYS A 259 5.60 0.50 -17.74
CA LYS A 259 6.78 -0.37 -17.78
C LYS A 259 6.35 -1.83 -17.80
N VAL A 260 6.84 -2.56 -18.79
CA VAL A 260 6.46 -3.95 -19.12
C VAL A 260 7.71 -4.81 -19.35
N THR A 261 7.57 -6.13 -19.34
CA THR A 261 8.70 -7.06 -19.61
C THR A 261 8.38 -8.05 -20.72
N HIS A 262 7.68 -9.15 -20.43
CA HIS A 262 7.18 -10.11 -21.42
C HIS A 262 5.92 -10.82 -20.90
N GLY A 263 5.09 -11.30 -21.83
CA GLY A 263 3.98 -12.20 -21.52
C GLY A 263 2.72 -11.54 -20.96
N GLN A 264 2.64 -10.21 -20.99
CA GLN A 264 1.45 -9.48 -20.55
C GLN A 264 0.47 -9.29 -21.70
N ASP A 265 -0.79 -9.62 -21.42
CA ASP A 265 -1.92 -8.98 -22.09
C ASP A 265 -2.38 -7.82 -21.21
N VAL A 266 -2.45 -6.61 -21.76
CA VAL A 266 -2.86 -5.43 -20.99
C VAL A 266 -3.88 -4.61 -21.77
N ARG A 267 -4.89 -4.11 -21.06
CA ARG A 267 -5.87 -3.17 -21.62
C ARG A 267 -5.42 -1.75 -21.31
N VAL A 268 -5.08 -1.00 -22.36
CA VAL A 268 -4.50 0.34 -22.23
C VAL A 268 -5.38 1.34 -22.96
N TYR A 269 -5.73 2.42 -22.29
CA TYR A 269 -6.36 3.59 -22.88
C TYR A 269 -5.39 4.77 -22.86
N GLY A 270 -5.62 5.75 -23.73
CA GLY A 270 -4.88 7.00 -23.69
C GLY A 270 -3.47 6.96 -24.28
N LEU A 271 -3.08 5.85 -24.94
CA LEU A 271 -1.80 5.79 -25.64
C LEU A 271 -1.75 6.90 -26.72
N GLY A 272 -0.80 7.81 -26.63
CA GLY A 272 -0.61 8.93 -27.56
C GLY A 272 0.09 10.14 -26.97
N ASN A 273 0.29 11.14 -27.82
CA ASN A 273 1.02 12.37 -27.52
C ASN A 273 2.44 12.12 -26.95
N GLY A 274 3.07 11.00 -27.26
CA GLY A 274 4.44 10.67 -26.83
C GLY A 274 4.55 9.72 -25.64
N ASN A 275 3.45 9.42 -24.93
CA ASN A 275 3.44 8.38 -23.91
C ASN A 275 3.57 6.97 -24.54
N GLY A 276 3.84 5.95 -23.73
CA GLY A 276 4.24 4.67 -24.28
C GLY A 276 4.65 3.59 -23.29
N PHE A 277 5.23 2.55 -23.86
CA PHE A 277 5.68 1.34 -23.17
C PHE A 277 7.18 1.35 -23.00
N LEU A 278 7.66 1.01 -21.81
CA LEU A 278 9.07 0.91 -21.47
C LEU A 278 9.44 -0.54 -21.15
N THR A 279 10.50 -1.05 -21.77
CA THR A 279 11.08 -2.37 -21.46
C THR A 279 12.48 -2.19 -20.85
N PRO A 280 12.69 -2.48 -19.56
CA PRO A 280 13.90 -2.04 -18.85
C PRO A 280 15.19 -2.73 -19.29
N LEU A 281 15.10 -3.98 -19.76
CA LEU A 281 16.27 -4.83 -20.01
C LEU A 281 16.52 -5.11 -21.49
N LEU A 282 15.45 -5.21 -22.28
CA LEU A 282 15.50 -5.68 -23.66
C LEU A 282 14.89 -4.64 -24.60
N ALA A 283 15.47 -4.53 -25.79
CA ALA A 283 15.02 -3.62 -26.84
C ALA A 283 13.69 -4.09 -27.45
N PHE A 284 12.86 -3.16 -27.93
CA PHE A 284 11.82 -3.49 -28.90
C PHE A 284 12.46 -3.78 -30.26
N GLU A 285 12.16 -4.94 -30.85
CA GLU A 285 12.67 -5.30 -32.18
C GLU A 285 11.68 -4.91 -33.27
N SER A 286 10.40 -5.21 -33.04
CA SER A 286 9.34 -4.92 -33.99
C SER A 286 8.01 -4.68 -33.28
N PHE A 287 7.08 -4.06 -33.99
CA PHE A 287 5.70 -3.96 -33.54
C PHE A 287 4.75 -4.09 -34.72
N LYS A 288 3.54 -4.52 -34.43
CA LYS A 288 2.44 -4.61 -35.37
C LYS A 288 1.14 -4.23 -34.66
N TYR A 289 0.47 -3.24 -35.19
CA TYR A 289 -0.88 -2.87 -34.78
C TYR A 289 -1.90 -3.44 -35.75
N ASP A 290 -2.91 -4.12 -35.21
CA ASP A 290 -4.05 -4.62 -35.97
C ASP A 290 -5.24 -3.66 -35.81
N ALA A 291 -5.56 -2.95 -36.89
CA ALA A 291 -6.66 -1.98 -36.91
C ALA A 291 -8.05 -2.62 -36.76
N LEU A 292 -8.20 -3.92 -37.02
CA LEU A 292 -9.47 -4.63 -36.88
C LEU A 292 -9.76 -4.99 -35.43
N THR A 293 -8.75 -5.44 -34.69
CA THR A 293 -8.87 -5.87 -33.28
C THR A 293 -8.55 -4.76 -32.29
N GLY A 294 -7.71 -3.80 -32.66
CA GLY A 294 -7.19 -2.76 -31.77
C GLY A 294 -6.00 -3.24 -30.92
N ILE A 295 -5.37 -4.35 -31.29
CA ILE A 295 -4.26 -4.96 -30.55
C ILE A 295 -2.94 -4.49 -31.14
N LEU A 296 -2.06 -3.98 -30.28
CA LEU A 296 -0.65 -3.72 -30.55
C LEU A 296 0.17 -4.90 -30.02
N HIS A 297 0.81 -5.61 -30.92
CA HIS A 297 1.75 -6.68 -30.60
C HIS A 297 3.17 -6.15 -30.83
N ALA A 298 4.04 -6.22 -29.82
CA ALA A 298 5.44 -5.82 -29.96
C ALA A 298 6.37 -6.95 -29.48
N THR A 299 7.42 -7.21 -30.25
CA THR A 299 8.45 -8.21 -29.93
C THR A 299 9.64 -7.55 -29.23
N ILE A 300 10.18 -8.24 -28.24
CA ILE A 300 11.18 -7.71 -27.31
C ILE A 300 12.38 -8.65 -27.27
N GLY A 301 13.59 -8.13 -27.48
CA GLY A 301 14.81 -8.95 -27.54
C GLY A 301 14.81 -9.97 -28.69
N PHE A 302 15.85 -10.81 -28.73
CA PHE A 302 16.20 -11.58 -29.93
C PHE A 302 15.34 -12.83 -30.15
N GLY A 303 14.71 -12.88 -31.33
CA GLY A 303 13.82 -13.96 -31.74
C GLY A 303 12.45 -13.79 -31.09
N ASP A 304 11.38 -13.95 -31.86
CA ASP A 304 9.97 -13.62 -31.53
C ASP A 304 9.35 -14.36 -30.31
N VAL A 305 10.16 -14.83 -29.37
CA VAL A 305 9.79 -15.56 -28.16
C VAL A 305 9.17 -14.62 -27.13
N LEU A 306 9.73 -13.42 -26.92
CA LEU A 306 9.23 -12.47 -25.94
C LEU A 306 8.42 -11.38 -26.63
N HIS A 307 7.22 -11.16 -26.12
CA HIS A 307 6.30 -10.20 -26.69
C HIS A 307 5.43 -9.57 -25.61
N ILE A 308 4.86 -8.43 -25.97
CA ILE A 308 3.74 -7.78 -25.27
C ILE A 308 2.55 -7.68 -26.21
N SER A 309 1.37 -7.87 -25.65
CA SER A 309 0.09 -7.71 -26.35
C SER A 309 -0.73 -6.67 -25.61
N ALA A 310 -0.84 -5.47 -26.18
CA ALA A 310 -1.61 -4.40 -25.59
C ALA A 310 -2.90 -4.19 -26.41
N ASN A 311 -4.06 -4.39 -25.79
CA ASN A 311 -5.32 -3.92 -26.35
C ASN A 311 -5.42 -2.42 -26.11
N ILE A 312 -5.01 -1.65 -27.11
CA ILE A 312 -5.01 -0.18 -27.11
C ILE A 312 -6.26 0.41 -27.77
N GLY A 313 -7.09 -0.46 -28.34
CA GLY A 313 -8.30 -0.09 -29.06
C GLY A 313 -8.06 0.37 -30.50
N LYS A 314 -9.16 0.68 -31.19
CA LYS A 314 -9.19 0.99 -32.62
C LYS A 314 -8.87 2.46 -32.91
N GLY A 315 -8.50 2.76 -34.17
CA GLY A 315 -8.35 4.12 -34.70
C GLY A 315 -6.91 4.64 -34.76
N TYR A 316 -5.93 3.87 -34.29
CA TYR A 316 -4.52 4.24 -34.37
C TYR A 316 -3.99 4.16 -35.81
N ASN A 317 -3.12 5.10 -36.18
CA ASN A 317 -2.36 5.07 -37.43
C ASN A 317 -0.98 4.43 -37.19
N SER A 318 -0.72 3.26 -37.78
CA SER A 318 0.54 2.52 -37.62
C SER A 318 1.80 3.32 -37.95
N SER A 319 1.72 4.35 -38.80
CA SER A 319 2.89 5.18 -39.17
C SER A 319 3.33 6.17 -38.09
N LEU A 320 2.57 6.31 -37.00
CA LEU A 320 2.87 7.24 -35.90
C LEU A 320 3.42 6.53 -34.66
N PHE A 321 3.60 5.21 -34.72
CA PHE A 321 4.35 4.46 -33.72
C PHE A 321 5.84 4.58 -33.99
N GLU A 322 6.62 4.62 -32.92
CA GLU A 322 8.07 4.78 -32.98
C GLU A 322 8.72 4.03 -31.83
N VAL A 323 9.76 3.26 -32.15
CA VAL A 323 10.71 2.74 -31.17
C VAL A 323 11.84 3.74 -31.04
N VAL A 324 12.02 4.28 -29.85
CA VAL A 324 12.97 5.38 -29.58
C VAL A 324 14.30 4.81 -29.12
N GLU A 325 15.39 5.17 -29.81
CA GLU A 325 16.75 4.73 -29.49
C GLU A 325 17.17 5.10 -28.06
N THR A 326 16.90 6.34 -27.66
CA THR A 326 17.22 6.87 -26.34
C THR A 326 16.00 7.51 -25.69
N PHE A 327 15.69 7.09 -24.47
CA PHE A 327 14.61 7.63 -23.64
C PHE A 327 15.14 7.88 -22.22
N GLU A 328 14.81 9.02 -21.63
CA GLU A 328 15.16 9.34 -20.26
C GLU A 328 13.89 9.57 -19.46
N PHE A 329 13.79 8.92 -18.30
CA PHE A 329 12.62 9.01 -17.46
C PHE A 329 13.00 8.82 -16.00
N GLN A 330 12.51 9.70 -15.13
CA GLN A 330 12.78 9.70 -13.68
C GLN A 330 14.27 9.49 -13.35
N GLY A 331 15.15 10.26 -14.01
CA GLY A 331 16.60 10.22 -13.82
C GLY A 331 17.32 8.98 -14.39
N THR A 332 16.60 8.07 -15.06
CA THR A 332 17.19 6.89 -15.70
C THR A 332 17.21 7.04 -17.21
N LYS A 333 18.39 6.86 -17.81
CA LYS A 333 18.58 6.87 -19.27
C LYS A 333 18.60 5.45 -19.83
N TYR A 334 17.73 5.20 -20.80
CA TYR A 334 17.62 3.95 -21.55
C TYR A 334 18.11 4.20 -22.99
N THR A 335 19.10 3.44 -23.47
CA THR A 335 19.80 3.73 -24.75
C THR A 335 19.78 2.56 -25.74
N ASN A 336 18.85 1.61 -25.60
CA ASN A 336 18.80 0.41 -26.42
C ASN A 336 17.39 0.16 -26.94
N TYR A 337 16.77 1.17 -27.57
CA TYR A 337 15.46 1.01 -28.23
C TYR A 337 14.38 0.47 -27.27
N ASN A 338 14.45 0.90 -26.01
CA ASN A 338 13.66 0.36 -24.90
C ASN A 338 12.26 0.99 -24.77
N TYR A 339 11.91 1.94 -25.63
CA TYR A 339 10.67 2.69 -25.50
C TYR A 339 9.87 2.72 -26.80
N LEU A 340 8.65 2.21 -26.75
CA LEU A 340 7.68 2.24 -27.85
C LEU A 340 6.61 3.28 -27.55
N ARG A 341 6.54 4.33 -28.36
CA ARG A 341 5.59 5.44 -28.19
C ARG A 341 4.65 5.60 -29.37
N TYR A 342 3.56 6.33 -29.12
CA TYR A 342 2.66 6.82 -30.16
C TYR A 342 2.66 8.34 -30.21
N ASN A 343 3.05 8.91 -31.35
CA ASN A 343 3.19 10.37 -31.52
C ASN A 343 1.88 11.07 -31.91
N GLY A 344 0.87 10.30 -32.33
CA GLY A 344 -0.47 10.84 -32.62
C GLY A 344 -1.28 11.09 -31.35
N LYS A 345 -2.41 11.80 -31.50
CA LYS A 345 -3.39 11.93 -30.40
C LYS A 345 -4.08 10.59 -30.14
N PRO A 346 -4.38 10.23 -28.88
CA PRO A 346 -5.21 9.07 -28.59
C PRO A 346 -6.55 9.17 -29.33
N PRO A 347 -6.96 8.16 -30.12
CA PRO A 347 -8.20 8.21 -30.89
C PRO A 347 -9.44 7.94 -30.02
N GLN A 348 -9.24 7.38 -28.82
CA GLN A 348 -10.30 7.02 -27.88
C GLN A 348 -10.41 8.03 -26.75
N LYS A 349 -11.62 8.16 -26.21
CA LYS A 349 -11.87 8.95 -25.00
C LYS A 349 -11.32 8.24 -23.76
N ALA A 350 -11.16 9.00 -22.67
CA ALA A 350 -10.91 8.42 -21.36
C ALA A 350 -12.01 7.41 -21.01
N PRO A 351 -11.67 6.25 -20.42
CA PRO A 351 -12.64 5.22 -20.06
C PRO A 351 -13.45 5.62 -18.81
N ASP A 352 -14.76 5.36 -18.82
CA ASP A 352 -15.69 5.81 -17.76
C ASP A 352 -15.37 5.24 -16.36
N ILE A 353 -14.69 4.08 -16.30
CA ILE A 353 -14.28 3.45 -15.04
C ILE A 353 -13.15 4.22 -14.33
N CYS A 354 -12.38 5.02 -15.08
CA CYS A 354 -11.30 5.84 -14.54
C CYS A 354 -11.85 7.17 -14.08
N GLN A 355 -12.00 7.33 -12.77
CA GLN A 355 -12.38 8.63 -12.20
C GLN A 355 -11.27 9.67 -12.48
N PRO A 356 -11.62 10.95 -12.69
CA PRO A 356 -10.63 12.02 -12.82
C PRO A 356 -9.75 12.11 -11.58
N CYS A 357 -8.46 12.35 -11.78
CA CYS A 357 -7.55 12.59 -10.66
C CYS A 357 -7.79 13.99 -10.09
N VAL A 358 -8.28 14.05 -8.85
CA VAL A 358 -8.60 15.31 -8.16
C VAL A 358 -7.41 15.73 -7.32
N GLU A 359 -7.03 17.01 -7.42
CA GLU A 359 -5.96 17.60 -6.62
C GLU A 359 -6.17 17.38 -5.11
N VAL A 360 -5.06 17.13 -4.40
CA VAL A 360 -5.09 16.93 -2.95
C VAL A 360 -5.20 18.30 -2.27
N PRO A 361 -6.32 18.62 -1.59
CA PRO A 361 -6.47 19.90 -0.94
C PRO A 361 -5.36 20.12 0.09
N SER A 362 -4.95 21.37 0.28
CA SER A 362 -4.10 21.73 1.41
C SER A 362 -4.96 21.82 2.66
N TYR A 363 -4.56 21.12 3.71
CA TYR A 363 -5.24 21.17 5.01
C TYR A 363 -4.33 21.82 6.04
N THR A 364 -4.86 22.85 6.71
CA THR A 364 -4.31 23.41 7.94
C THR A 364 -5.48 23.59 8.88
N PHE A 365 -5.44 22.91 10.02
CA PHE A 365 -6.45 23.07 11.06
C PHE A 365 -5.94 24.08 12.09
N GLU A 366 -6.84 24.99 12.52
CA GLU A 366 -6.62 26.00 13.56
C GLU A 366 -7.40 25.66 14.83
#